data_AF-A0A182E9L4-F1
#
_entry.id   AF-A0A182E9L4-F1
#
_cell.length_a   1.000
_cell.length_b   1.000
_cell.length_c   1.000
_cell.angle_alpha   90.00
_cell.angle_beta   90.00
_cell.angle_gamma   90.00
#
_symmetry.space_group_name_H-M   'P 1'
#
loop_
_entity.id
_entity.type
_entity.pdbx_description
1 polymer ?
#
loop_
_entity_poly.entity_id
_entity_poly.type
_entity_poly.pdbx_seq_one_letter_code
_entity_poly.pdbx_strand_id
1 'polypeptide(L)'
;MARNRHIDDILNINVGGKRYTVRRTDLLADPKSKLAEWFKPGTVKPIATDKGGNYYLDRDPKSFRHILAYLRLKKEKFVLSLALPAKPDDLAKLVAECEALQMAELKNLALDVLQKYQRTEEQHYVTSYVQIALRDYETWQFDHEQSTMIKRGKGGSTEMAAAVTSAYDEWDNM
;
A
#
# COMPACT_ATOMS: atom_id res chain seq x y z
N MET A 1 -10.30 -9.76 30.63
CA MET A 1 -9.19 -10.44 29.94
C MET A 1 -8.94 -9.73 28.63
N ALA A 2 -7.72 -9.21 28.39
CA ALA A 2 -7.39 -8.61 27.11
C ALA A 2 -7.40 -9.70 26.03
N ARG A 3 -8.19 -9.53 24.96
CA ARG A 3 -8.11 -10.44 23.80
C ARG A 3 -6.67 -10.50 23.32
N ASN A 4 -6.13 -11.70 23.17
CA ASN A 4 -4.84 -11.89 22.53
C ASN A 4 -4.97 -11.37 21.08
N ARG A 5 -4.20 -10.35 20.72
CA ARG A 5 -4.31 -9.65 19.43
C ARG A 5 -3.13 -10.07 18.56
N HIS A 6 -3.39 -10.87 17.52
CA HIS A 6 -2.36 -11.39 16.62
C HIS A 6 -2.16 -10.54 15.35
N ILE A 7 -0.94 -10.44 14.84
CA ILE A 7 -0.62 -9.60 13.67
C ILE A 7 -1.50 -9.92 12.43
N ASP A 8 -1.91 -11.18 12.29
CA ASP A 8 -2.71 -11.70 11.16
C ASP A 8 -4.23 -11.70 11.40
N ASP A 9 -4.72 -11.06 12.47
CA ASP A 9 -6.15 -11.04 12.79
C ASP A 9 -6.99 -10.45 11.63
N ILE A 10 -8.13 -11.08 11.36
CA ILE A 10 -9.21 -10.49 10.57
C ILE A 10 -10.08 -9.64 11.49
N LEU A 11 -10.26 -8.37 11.15
CA LEU A 11 -10.96 -7.37 11.94
C LEU A 11 -12.21 -6.89 11.20
N ASN A 12 -13.27 -6.63 11.97
CA ASN A 12 -14.45 -5.94 11.46
C ASN A 12 -14.44 -4.49 11.96
N ILE A 13 -14.59 -3.57 11.02
CA ILE A 13 -14.53 -2.13 11.24
C ILE A 13 -15.82 -1.52 10.70
N ASN A 14 -16.52 -0.75 11.51
CA ASN A 14 -17.64 0.09 11.13
C ASN A 14 -17.13 1.52 10.90
N VAL A 15 -17.21 2.00 9.66
CA VAL A 15 -16.80 3.35 9.26
C VAL A 15 -18.04 4.13 8.86
N GLY A 16 -18.47 5.08 9.69
CA GLY A 16 -19.64 5.93 9.42
C GLY A 16 -20.92 5.13 9.10
N GLY A 17 -21.09 3.94 9.70
CA GLY A 17 -22.22 3.04 9.46
C GLY A 17 -21.95 1.93 8.43
N LYS A 18 -20.85 1.98 7.66
CA LYS A 18 -20.49 0.93 6.71
C LYS A 18 -19.49 -0.04 7.29
N ARG A 19 -19.81 -1.34 7.24
CA ARG A 19 -18.92 -2.41 7.71
C ARG A 19 -17.87 -2.78 6.66
N TYR A 20 -16.65 -2.95 7.12
CA TYR A 20 -15.48 -3.42 6.39
C TYR A 20 -14.86 -4.58 7.15
N THR A 21 -14.51 -5.66 6.44
CA THR A 21 -13.71 -6.75 6.97
C THR A 21 -12.31 -6.66 6.37
N VAL A 22 -11.30 -6.58 7.21
CA VAL A 22 -9.91 -6.27 6.82
C VAL A 22 -8.93 -7.12 7.59
N ARG A 23 -7.73 -7.33 7.03
CA ARG A 23 -6.61 -7.91 7.79
C ARG A 23 -5.91 -6.81 8.59
N ARG A 24 -5.54 -7.09 9.83
CA ARG A 24 -4.76 -6.17 10.66
C ARG A 24 -3.48 -5.74 9.94
N THR A 25 -2.77 -6.67 9.32
CA THR A 25 -1.55 -6.36 8.53
C THR A 25 -1.76 -5.26 7.49
N ASP A 26 -2.96 -5.14 6.90
CA ASP A 26 -3.22 -4.11 5.90
C ASP A 26 -3.30 -2.74 6.60
N LEU A 27 -3.94 -2.65 7.76
CA LEU A 27 -4.01 -1.41 8.58
C LEU A 27 -2.65 -0.95 9.11
N LEU A 28 -1.67 -1.86 9.18
CA LEU A 28 -0.31 -1.57 9.64
C LEU A 28 0.65 -1.22 8.50
N ALA A 29 0.19 -1.25 7.23
CA ALA A 29 1.05 -1.01 6.08
C ALA A 29 1.64 0.41 6.03
N ASP A 30 0.99 1.37 6.68
CA ASP A 30 1.53 2.71 6.92
C ASP A 30 1.79 2.93 8.43
N PRO A 31 3.03 2.69 8.90
CA PRO A 31 3.36 2.72 10.33
C PRO A 31 3.17 4.08 11.00
N LYS A 32 3.08 5.18 10.22
CA LYS A 32 2.92 6.53 10.74
C LYS A 32 1.45 6.96 10.83
N SER A 33 0.53 6.14 10.31
CA SER A 33 -0.90 6.43 10.33
C SER A 33 -1.54 6.13 11.69
N LYS A 34 -2.67 6.81 11.98
CA LYS A 34 -3.51 6.46 13.15
C LYS A 34 -4.03 5.04 13.09
N LEU A 35 -4.28 4.50 11.90
CA LEU A 35 -4.70 3.11 11.73
C LEU A 35 -3.63 2.15 12.27
N ALA A 36 -2.35 2.40 11.97
CA ALA A 36 -1.28 1.57 12.52
C ALA A 36 -1.18 1.69 14.05
N GLU A 37 -1.34 2.89 14.59
CA GLU A 37 -1.33 3.14 16.04
C GLU A 37 -2.46 2.38 16.77
N TRP A 38 -3.69 2.45 16.24
CA TRP A 38 -4.86 1.85 16.88
C TRP A 38 -4.88 0.33 16.80
N PHE A 39 -4.36 -0.23 15.70
CA PHE A 39 -4.51 -1.64 15.39
C PHE A 39 -3.24 -2.47 15.61
N LYS A 40 -2.10 -1.86 15.98
CA LYS A 40 -0.88 -2.64 16.31
C LYS A 40 -1.13 -3.61 17.48
N PRO A 41 -0.55 -4.82 17.44
CA PRO A 41 -0.53 -5.70 18.59
C PRO A 41 0.04 -4.98 19.83
N GLY A 42 -0.58 -5.20 20.99
CA GLY A 42 -0.17 -4.57 22.24
C GLY A 42 -0.76 -3.18 22.54
N THR A 43 -1.57 -2.59 21.65
CA THR A 43 -2.22 -1.28 21.92
C THR A 43 -3.10 -1.29 23.17
N VAL A 44 -2.66 -0.66 24.26
CA VAL A 44 -3.33 -0.73 25.57
C VAL A 44 -4.77 -0.21 25.53
N LYS A 45 -5.03 0.85 24.76
CA LYS A 45 -6.35 1.46 24.60
C LYS A 45 -6.80 1.37 23.14
N PRO A 46 -7.50 0.30 22.72
CA PRO A 46 -8.07 0.25 21.38
C PRO A 46 -9.17 1.30 21.23
N ILE A 47 -9.48 1.66 19.99
CA ILE A 47 -10.63 2.52 19.69
C ILE A 47 -11.95 1.84 20.09
N ALA A 48 -13.00 2.66 20.24
CA ALA A 48 -14.33 2.21 20.61
C ALA A 48 -14.88 1.18 19.61
N THR A 49 -15.80 0.35 20.10
CA THR A 49 -16.58 -0.57 19.27
C THR A 49 -18.05 -0.19 19.26
N ASP A 50 -18.75 -0.48 18.17
CA ASP A 50 -20.21 -0.38 18.11
C ASP A 50 -20.90 -1.48 18.95
N LYS A 51 -22.25 -1.46 18.98
CA LYS A 51 -23.05 -2.48 19.69
C LYS A 51 -22.82 -3.91 19.20
N GLY A 52 -22.33 -4.09 17.97
CA GLY A 52 -21.99 -5.37 17.37
C GLY A 52 -20.54 -5.80 17.61
N GLY A 53 -19.76 -5.03 18.37
CA GLY A 53 -18.35 -5.31 18.65
C GLY A 53 -17.41 -5.02 17.48
N ASN A 54 -17.87 -4.32 16.43
CA ASN A 54 -17.00 -3.86 15.34
C ASN A 54 -16.28 -2.59 15.78
N TYR A 55 -15.00 -2.44 15.45
CA TYR A 55 -14.27 -1.21 15.71
C TYR A 55 -14.94 -0.03 15.00
N TYR A 56 -15.20 1.06 15.70
CA TYR A 56 -15.98 2.18 15.17
C TYR A 56 -15.07 3.35 14.80
N LEU A 57 -15.18 3.81 13.55
CA LEU A 57 -14.54 5.02 13.03
C LEU A 57 -15.63 5.98 12.58
N ASP A 58 -15.64 7.16 13.19
CA ASP A 58 -16.56 8.24 12.84
C ASP A 58 -16.05 9.04 11.63
N ARG A 59 -15.87 8.34 10.50
CA ARG A 59 -15.23 8.85 9.27
C ARG A 59 -16.07 8.52 8.03
N ASP A 60 -15.77 9.15 6.90
CA ASP A 60 -16.49 8.91 5.64
C ASP A 60 -16.19 7.51 5.05
N PRO A 61 -17.20 6.65 4.87
CA PRO A 61 -17.00 5.32 4.30
C PRO A 61 -16.62 5.34 2.82
N LYS A 62 -16.98 6.37 2.04
CA LYS A 62 -16.66 6.42 0.60
C LYS A 62 -15.17 6.65 0.37
N SER A 63 -14.56 7.53 1.14
CA SER A 63 -13.13 7.80 1.11
C SER A 63 -12.33 6.65 1.74
N PHE A 64 -12.85 6.02 2.80
CA PHE A 64 -12.17 4.90 3.46
C PHE A 64 -11.90 3.71 2.54
N ARG A 65 -12.72 3.48 1.49
CA ARG A 65 -12.44 2.43 0.50
C ARG A 65 -11.11 2.67 -0.24
N HIS A 66 -10.77 3.93 -0.50
CA HIS A 66 -9.53 4.32 -1.18
C HIS A 66 -8.33 4.23 -0.22
N ILE A 67 -8.53 4.58 1.06
CA ILE A 67 -7.55 4.34 2.12
C ILE A 67 -7.21 2.85 2.22
N LEU A 68 -8.21 1.96 2.27
CA LEU A 68 -7.98 0.52 2.31
C LEU A 68 -7.29 -0.01 1.04
N ALA A 69 -7.67 0.49 -0.13
CA ALA A 69 -6.99 0.14 -1.38
C ALA A 69 -5.50 0.54 -1.32
N TYR A 70 -5.20 1.78 -0.94
CA TYR A 70 -3.83 2.28 -0.78
C TYR A 70 -3.01 1.40 0.17
N LEU A 71 -3.55 1.06 1.34
CA LEU A 71 -2.84 0.25 2.33
C LEU A 71 -2.50 -1.16 1.80
N ARG A 72 -3.40 -1.77 1.04
CA ARG A 72 -3.16 -3.07 0.39
C ARG A 72 -2.06 -2.97 -0.66
N LEU A 73 -2.16 -2.00 -1.56
CA LEU A 73 -1.16 -1.77 -2.61
C LEU A 73 0.21 -1.45 -2.01
N LYS A 74 0.26 -0.66 -0.94
CA LYS A 74 1.49 -0.34 -0.21
C LYS A 74 2.14 -1.57 0.39
N LYS A 75 1.35 -2.43 1.05
CA LYS A 75 1.84 -3.70 1.60
C LYS A 75 2.39 -4.61 0.50
N GLU A 76 1.72 -4.65 -0.64
CA GLU A 76 2.10 -5.45 -1.82
C GLU A 76 3.24 -4.81 -2.63
N LYS A 77 3.69 -3.60 -2.26
CA LYS A 77 4.68 -2.81 -3.00
C LYS A 77 4.28 -2.61 -4.47
N PHE A 78 3.01 -2.28 -4.68
CA PHE A 78 2.40 -2.01 -5.98
C PHE A 78 2.10 -0.51 -6.16
N VAL A 79 1.55 -0.17 -7.33
CA VAL A 79 1.30 1.20 -7.79
C VAL A 79 0.22 1.88 -6.94
N LEU A 80 0.62 2.89 -6.15
CA LEU A 80 -0.26 3.54 -5.17
C LEU A 80 -1.31 4.47 -5.80
N SER A 81 -1.02 5.08 -6.95
CA SER A 81 -1.94 6.00 -7.62
C SER A 81 -3.23 5.32 -8.11
N LEU A 82 -3.20 3.99 -8.31
CA LEU A 82 -4.39 3.19 -8.64
C LEU A 82 -5.42 3.12 -7.51
N ALA A 83 -5.03 3.43 -6.27
CA ALA A 83 -5.97 3.52 -5.16
C ALA A 83 -6.78 4.83 -5.15
N LEU A 84 -6.34 5.85 -5.88
CA LEU A 84 -6.94 7.18 -5.85
C LEU A 84 -8.28 7.23 -6.60
N PRO A 85 -9.25 8.04 -6.15
CA PRO A 85 -10.46 8.32 -6.92
C PRO A 85 -10.16 9.17 -8.16
N ALA A 86 -10.93 8.94 -9.24
CA ALA A 86 -10.79 9.70 -10.47
C ALA A 86 -11.39 11.12 -10.38
N LYS A 87 -12.45 11.33 -9.59
CA LYS A 87 -13.16 12.61 -9.53
C LYS A 87 -12.44 13.61 -8.62
N PRO A 88 -12.28 14.88 -9.02
CA PRO A 88 -11.67 15.92 -8.19
C PRO A 88 -12.33 16.07 -6.80
N ASP A 89 -13.67 16.07 -6.75
CA ASP A 89 -14.40 16.19 -5.48
C ASP A 89 -14.11 15.04 -4.50
N ASP A 90 -13.97 13.82 -5.02
CA ASP A 90 -13.66 12.64 -4.22
C ASP A 90 -12.18 12.66 -3.77
N LEU A 91 -11.27 13.19 -4.59
CA LEU A 91 -9.88 13.44 -4.18
C LEU A 91 -9.81 14.47 -3.05
N ALA A 92 -10.54 15.57 -3.14
CA ALA A 92 -10.57 16.60 -2.10
C ALA A 92 -11.10 16.05 -0.77
N LYS A 93 -12.16 15.24 -0.80
CA LYS A 93 -12.67 14.53 0.38
C LYS A 93 -11.64 13.53 0.93
N LEU A 94 -10.96 12.79 0.05
CA LEU A 94 -9.90 11.87 0.45
C LEU A 94 -8.75 12.62 1.16
N VAL A 95 -8.35 13.81 0.69
CA VAL A 95 -7.34 14.65 1.34
C VAL A 95 -7.73 14.98 2.78
N ALA A 96 -8.99 15.37 3.01
CA ALA A 96 -9.49 15.67 4.37
C ALA A 96 -9.43 14.43 5.28
N GLU A 97 -9.76 13.26 4.77
CA GLU A 97 -9.67 11.99 5.51
C GLU A 97 -8.22 11.58 5.80
N CYS A 98 -7.32 11.79 4.85
CA CYS A 98 -5.89 11.51 5.03
C CYS A 98 -5.28 12.41 6.11
N GLU A 99 -5.70 13.67 6.19
CA GLU A 99 -5.26 14.58 7.27
C GLU A 99 -5.73 14.06 8.64
N ALA A 100 -7.01 13.70 8.75
CA ALA A 100 -7.57 13.21 10.01
C ALA A 100 -6.92 11.91 10.52
N LEU A 101 -6.49 11.03 9.60
CA LEU A 101 -5.87 9.74 9.88
C LEU A 101 -4.33 9.75 9.81
N GLN A 102 -3.72 10.90 9.58
CA GLN A 102 -2.26 11.08 9.48
C GLN A 102 -1.61 10.22 8.38
N MET A 103 -2.22 10.20 7.19
CA MET A 103 -1.75 9.46 6.03
C MET A 103 -1.04 10.38 5.04
N ALA A 104 0.17 10.84 5.40
CA ALA A 104 0.89 11.89 4.68
C ALA A 104 1.20 11.54 3.21
N GLU A 105 1.62 10.33 2.93
CA GLU A 105 1.97 9.89 1.57
C GLU A 105 0.73 9.80 0.67
N LEU A 106 -0.35 9.17 1.14
CA LEU A 106 -1.62 9.13 0.41
C LEU A 106 -2.19 10.54 0.18
N LYS A 107 -2.08 11.43 1.19
CA LYS A 107 -2.47 12.83 1.06
C LYS A 107 -1.71 13.53 -0.07
N ASN A 108 -0.39 13.38 -0.12
CA ASN A 108 0.44 14.01 -1.13
C ASN A 108 0.12 13.47 -2.53
N LEU A 109 -0.06 12.15 -2.67
CA LEU A 109 -0.50 11.54 -3.93
C LEU A 109 -1.83 12.13 -4.42
N ALA A 110 -2.82 12.30 -3.53
CA ALA A 110 -4.10 12.89 -3.89
C ALA A 110 -3.99 14.38 -4.28
N LEU A 111 -3.16 15.15 -3.56
CA LEU A 111 -2.88 16.56 -3.86
C LEU A 111 -2.18 16.73 -5.21
N ASP A 112 -1.24 15.86 -5.54
CA ASP A 112 -0.51 15.90 -6.82
C ASP A 112 -1.46 15.71 -8.01
N VAL A 113 -2.46 14.82 -7.89
CA VAL A 113 -3.50 14.66 -8.91
C VAL A 113 -4.40 15.90 -8.99
N LEU A 114 -4.84 16.44 -7.85
CA LEU A 114 -5.66 17.66 -7.81
C LEU A 114 -4.97 18.87 -8.45
N GLN A 115 -3.68 19.07 -8.17
CA GLN A 115 -2.91 20.15 -8.77
C GLN A 115 -2.80 20.02 -10.30
N LYS A 116 -2.74 18.78 -10.82
CA LYS A 116 -2.73 18.54 -12.27
C LYS A 116 -4.08 18.86 -12.92
N TYR A 117 -5.19 18.59 -12.23
CA TYR A 117 -6.51 18.99 -12.71
C TYR A 117 -6.64 20.50 -12.79
N GLN A 118 -6.10 21.26 -11.83
CA GLN A 118 -6.13 22.72 -11.86
C GLN A 118 -5.39 23.32 -13.07
N ARG A 119 -4.38 22.61 -13.59
CA ARG A 119 -3.57 23.06 -14.73
C ARG A 119 -4.11 22.62 -16.10
N THR A 120 -5.08 21.71 -16.11
CA THR A 120 -5.67 21.16 -17.34
C THR A 120 -7.04 21.83 -17.54
N GLU A 121 -7.44 22.11 -18.79
CA GLU A 121 -8.78 22.65 -19.07
C GLU A 121 -9.89 21.81 -18.40
N GLU A 122 -10.94 22.48 -17.91
CA GLU A 122 -11.91 22.04 -16.88
C GLU A 122 -12.66 20.70 -17.13
N GLN A 123 -12.47 20.02 -18.27
CA GLN A 123 -13.18 18.79 -18.63
C GLN A 123 -12.33 17.51 -18.72
N HIS A 124 -11.01 17.56 -18.56
CA HIS A 124 -10.14 16.39 -18.82
C HIS A 124 -9.56 15.71 -17.57
N TYR A 125 -10.27 15.73 -16.45
CA TYR A 125 -9.82 15.06 -15.21
C TYR A 125 -9.58 13.56 -15.41
N VAL A 126 -10.41 12.87 -16.21
CA VAL A 126 -10.19 11.46 -16.53
C VAL A 126 -8.83 11.26 -17.20
N THR A 127 -8.46 12.15 -18.13
CA THR A 127 -7.18 12.08 -18.84
C THR A 127 -6.00 12.23 -17.89
N SER A 128 -6.00 13.23 -16.99
CA SER A 128 -4.84 13.42 -16.11
C SER A 128 -4.69 12.27 -15.11
N TYR A 129 -5.80 11.69 -14.60
CA TYR A 129 -5.73 10.48 -13.78
C TYR A 129 -5.17 9.29 -14.56
N VAL A 130 -5.71 9.03 -15.76
CA VAL A 130 -5.29 7.89 -16.59
C VAL A 130 -3.80 8.00 -16.95
N GLN A 131 -3.32 9.18 -17.32
CA GLN A 131 -1.91 9.41 -17.63
C GLN A 131 -1.01 9.10 -16.43
N ILE A 132 -1.41 9.47 -15.21
CA ILE A 132 -0.66 9.18 -13.99
C ILE A 132 -0.65 7.68 -13.71
N ALA A 133 -1.83 7.05 -13.77
CA ALA A 133 -1.99 5.62 -13.52
C ALA A 133 -1.14 4.76 -14.48
N LEU A 134 -1.17 5.08 -15.77
CA LEU A 134 -0.39 4.37 -16.79
C LEU A 134 1.12 4.57 -16.57
N ARG A 135 1.56 5.83 -16.42
CA ARG A 135 2.97 6.16 -16.18
C ARG A 135 3.52 5.44 -14.94
N ASP A 136 2.78 5.48 -13.83
CA ASP A 136 3.25 4.88 -12.57
C ASP A 136 3.26 3.34 -12.69
N TYR A 137 2.34 2.76 -13.45
CA TYR A 137 2.33 1.32 -13.75
C TYR A 137 3.51 0.89 -14.62
N GLU A 138 3.78 1.61 -15.71
CA GLU A 138 4.93 1.37 -16.58
C GLU A 138 6.25 1.47 -15.79
N THR A 139 6.34 2.45 -14.89
CA THR A 139 7.51 2.62 -14.00
C THR A 139 7.66 1.41 -13.09
N TRP A 140 6.59 0.98 -12.43
CA TRP A 140 6.62 -0.22 -11.59
C TRP A 140 6.99 -1.48 -12.37
N GLN A 141 6.44 -1.66 -13.58
CA GLN A 141 6.73 -2.80 -14.45
C GLN A 141 8.22 -2.85 -14.80
N PHE A 142 8.78 -1.71 -15.23
CA PHE A 142 10.19 -1.60 -15.57
C PHE A 142 11.09 -1.94 -14.36
N ASP A 143 10.81 -1.38 -13.18
CA ASP A 143 11.57 -1.64 -11.95
C ASP A 143 11.49 -3.12 -11.54
N HIS A 144 10.33 -3.74 -11.73
CA HIS A 144 10.10 -5.15 -11.44
C HIS A 144 10.90 -6.05 -12.39
N GLU A 145 10.88 -5.76 -13.69
CA GLU A 145 11.65 -6.49 -14.71
C GLU A 145 13.17 -6.40 -14.43
N GLN A 146 13.71 -5.21 -14.18
CA GLN A 146 15.13 -5.03 -13.85
C GLN A 146 15.54 -5.82 -12.60
N SER A 147 14.71 -5.76 -11.54
CA SER A 147 14.95 -6.51 -10.31
C SER A 147 14.97 -8.03 -10.53
N THR A 148 14.16 -8.55 -11.46
CA THR A 148 14.15 -9.98 -11.81
C THR A 148 15.38 -10.38 -12.62
N MET A 149 15.84 -9.53 -13.55
CA MET A 149 17.04 -9.77 -14.35
C MET A 149 18.31 -9.80 -13.47
N ILE A 150 18.45 -8.87 -12.53
CA ILE A 150 19.58 -8.83 -11.58
C ILE A 150 19.60 -10.09 -10.71
N LYS A 151 18.45 -10.56 -10.22
CA LYS A 151 18.35 -11.80 -9.44
C LYS A 151 18.77 -13.04 -10.25
N ARG A 152 18.40 -13.10 -11.53
CA ARG A 152 18.85 -14.17 -12.45
C ARG A 152 20.36 -14.11 -12.72
N GLY A 153 20.91 -12.91 -12.94
CA GLY A 153 22.34 -12.71 -13.18
C GLY A 153 23.22 -13.11 -11.98
N LYS A 154 22.77 -12.83 -10.74
CA LYS A 154 23.49 -13.26 -9.52
C LYS A 154 23.40 -14.77 -9.24
N GLY A 155 22.37 -15.46 -9.72
CA GLY A 155 22.22 -16.91 -9.56
C GLY A 155 23.08 -17.74 -10.53
N GLY A 156 23.49 -17.16 -11.67
CA GLY A 156 24.30 -17.85 -12.68
C GLY A 156 25.81 -17.84 -12.44
N SER A 157 26.31 -17.05 -11.49
CA SER A 157 27.77 -16.93 -11.24
C SER A 157 28.32 -17.98 -10.28
N THR A 158 27.47 -18.64 -9.49
CA THR A 158 27.93 -19.58 -8.44
C THR A 158 28.16 -21.00 -8.95
N GLU A 159 27.47 -21.43 -10.01
CA GLU A 159 27.64 -22.77 -10.61
C GLU A 159 28.89 -22.85 -11.50
N MET A 160 29.28 -21.76 -12.18
CA MET A 160 30.47 -21.78 -13.05
C MET A 160 31.78 -21.79 -12.25
N ALA A 161 31.79 -21.25 -11.03
CA ALA A 161 32.97 -21.26 -10.16
C ALA A 161 33.29 -22.66 -9.63
N ALA A 162 32.27 -23.48 -9.34
CA ALA A 162 32.44 -24.85 -8.86
C ALA A 162 32.97 -25.80 -9.96
N ALA A 163 32.56 -25.56 -11.22
CA ALA A 163 33.03 -26.35 -12.36
C ALA A 163 34.50 -26.03 -12.73
N VAL A 164 34.96 -24.79 -12.52
CA VAL A 164 36.35 -24.40 -12.81
C VAL A 164 37.33 -24.90 -11.74
N THR A 165 36.92 -24.97 -10.47
CA THR A 165 37.78 -25.52 -9.40
C THR A 165 37.97 -27.03 -9.53
N SER A 166 36.96 -27.78 -9.98
CA SER A 166 37.06 -29.24 -10.14
C SER A 166 38.01 -29.66 -11.27
N ALA A 167 38.17 -28.84 -12.31
CA ALA A 167 39.03 -29.16 -13.45
C ALA A 167 40.53 -28.92 -13.17
N TYR A 168 40.86 -28.14 -12.13
CA TYR A 168 42.24 -27.87 -11.73
C TYR A 168 42.81 -28.93 -10.76
N ASP A 169 41.96 -29.67 -10.05
CA ASP A 169 42.38 -30.71 -9.09
C ASP A 169 42.67 -32.09 -9.74
N GLU A 170 42.29 -32.31 -11.01
CA GLU A 170 42.50 -33.60 -11.69
C GLU A 170 43.85 -33.74 -12.42
N TRP A 171 44.60 -32.65 -12.62
CA TRP A 171 45.89 -32.68 -13.34
C TRP A 171 47.12 -32.77 -12.41
N ASP A 172 46.96 -32.60 -11.10
CA ASP A 172 48.07 -32.57 -10.13
C ASP A 172 48.33 -33.92 -9.45
N ASN A 173 47.68 -35.00 -9.94
CA ASN A 173 47.74 -36.36 -9.38
C ASN A 173 48.14 -37.44 -10.42
N MET A 174 48.90 -37.08 -11.46
CA MET A 174 49.51 -38.02 -12.40
C MET A 174 51.01 -37.89 -12.48
#